data_AF-A0A4Q5RBC3-F1
#
_entry.id   AF-A0A4Q5RBC3-F1
#
_cell.length_a   1.000
_cell.length_b   1.000
_cell.length_c   1.000
_cell.angle_alpha   90.00
_cell.angle_beta   90.00
_cell.angle_gamma   90.00
#
_symmetry.space_group_name_H-M   'P 1'
#
loop_
_entity.id
_entity.type
_entity.pdbx_description
1 polymer ?
#
loop_
_entity_poly.entity_id
_entity_poly.type
_entity_poly.pdbx_seq_one_letter_code
_entity_poly.pdbx_strand_id
1 'polypeptide(L)'
;ARRKFRDVAVIGGLIFQGYPGEHKKARHLQNSASLLFNVFAEYDKNNLLMRQAYNEVMEQQMEEQRLRNMLQRIQESDIIIQVPSRLTPFCFPLKVDSLRENMSSEKLEDRVRRMQMQLEKV
;
A
#
# COMPACT_ATOMS: atom_id res chain seq x y z
N ALA A 1 7.73 3.53 6.49
CA ALA A 1 8.58 4.23 7.46
C ALA A 1 9.82 4.86 6.82
N ARG A 2 10.88 4.10 6.49
CA ARG A 2 12.18 4.64 6.00
C ARG A 2 12.10 5.62 4.82
N ARG A 3 11.19 5.39 3.87
CA ARG A 3 11.01 6.28 2.70
C ARG A 3 10.40 7.64 3.07
N LYS A 4 9.49 7.67 4.05
CA LYS A 4 8.81 8.89 4.54
C LYS A 4 9.63 9.64 5.59
N PHE A 5 10.47 8.94 6.33
CA PHE A 5 11.39 9.56 7.27
C PHE A 5 12.31 10.60 6.60
N ARG A 6 12.67 10.41 5.32
CA ARG A 6 13.42 11.42 4.56
C ARG A 6 12.72 12.78 4.55
N ASP A 7 11.41 12.79 4.26
CA ASP A 7 10.65 14.03 4.10
C ASP A 7 10.52 14.74 5.47
N VAL A 8 10.25 13.97 6.54
CA VAL A 8 10.23 14.48 7.92
C VAL A 8 11.61 14.99 8.37
N ALA A 9 12.69 14.28 8.05
CA ALA A 9 14.05 14.65 8.41
C ALA A 9 14.55 15.88 7.64
N VAL A 10 14.06 16.12 6.43
CA VAL A 10 14.26 17.36 5.70
C VAL A 10 13.56 18.52 6.40
N ILE A 11 12.27 18.36 6.72
CA ILE A 11 11.47 19.42 7.37
C ILE A 11 12.04 19.75 8.74
N GLY A 12 12.45 18.72 9.50
CA GLY A 12 13.10 18.85 10.80
C GLY A 12 14.56 19.34 10.74
N GLY A 13 15.08 19.71 9.57
CA GLY A 13 16.42 20.27 9.41
C GLY A 13 17.59 19.28 9.60
N LEU A 14 17.30 17.98 9.74
CA LEU A 14 18.31 16.94 9.93
C LEU A 14 19.05 16.57 8.63
N ILE A 15 18.42 16.82 7.48
CA ILE A 15 18.99 16.51 6.17
C ILE A 15 19.09 17.79 5.34
N PHE A 16 20.32 18.17 5.04
CA PHE A 16 20.61 19.28 4.15
C PHE A 16 20.36 18.88 2.68
N GLN A 17 19.50 19.64 1.99
CA GLN A 17 19.12 19.37 0.60
C GLN A 17 20.06 19.97 -0.45
N GLY A 18 21.03 20.78 -0.04
CA GLY A 18 21.86 21.57 -0.95
C GLY A 18 21.51 23.07 -0.90
N TYR A 19 22.23 23.86 -1.68
CA TYR A 19 22.02 25.31 -1.79
C TYR A 19 21.06 25.62 -2.95
N PRO A 20 20.46 26.82 -3.00
CA PRO A 20 19.65 27.23 -4.15
C PRO A 20 20.44 27.07 -5.47
N GLY A 21 19.92 26.26 -6.39
CA GLY A 21 20.59 25.93 -7.66
C GLY A 21 21.48 24.68 -7.63
N GLU A 22 21.87 24.18 -6.46
CA GLU A 22 22.68 22.97 -6.29
C GLU A 22 22.02 21.97 -5.34
N HIS A 23 20.99 21.27 -5.84
CA HIS A 23 20.32 20.22 -5.07
C HIS A 23 21.12 18.93 -5.04
N LYS A 24 21.28 18.35 -3.84
CA LYS A 24 21.80 16.99 -3.70
C LYS A 24 20.85 15.99 -4.37
N LYS A 25 21.41 15.00 -5.07
CA LYS A 25 20.60 13.97 -5.75
C LYS A 25 19.71 13.24 -4.74
N ALA A 26 18.47 12.98 -5.13
CA ALA A 26 17.46 12.31 -4.28
C ALA A 26 17.93 10.97 -3.69
N ARG A 27 18.74 10.20 -4.44
CA ARG A 27 19.35 8.94 -3.96
C ARG A 27 20.28 9.16 -2.76
N HIS A 28 21.10 10.21 -2.78
CA HIS A 28 22.02 10.50 -1.67
C HIS A 28 21.24 10.93 -0.43
N LEU A 29 20.20 11.75 -0.60
CA LEU A 29 19.31 12.16 0.49
C LEU A 29 18.60 10.95 1.12
N GLN A 30 18.14 10.00 0.30
CA GLN A 30 17.52 8.76 0.80
C GLN A 30 18.49 7.89 1.59
N ASN A 31 19.75 7.80 1.15
CA ASN A 31 20.78 7.03 1.86
C ASN A 31 21.07 7.67 3.24
N SER A 32 21.27 8.99 3.29
CA SER A 32 21.46 9.72 4.55
C SER A 32 20.28 9.58 5.50
N ALA A 33 19.04 9.70 4.99
CA ALA A 33 17.83 9.50 5.77
C ALA A 33 17.74 8.09 6.37
N SER A 34 18.14 7.07 5.59
CA SER A 34 18.08 5.68 6.04
C SER A 34 19.10 5.38 7.13
N LEU A 35 20.29 5.99 7.07
CA LEU A 35 21.30 5.89 8.12
C LEU A 35 20.80 6.54 9.43
N LEU A 36 20.32 7.80 9.34
CA LEU A 36 19.77 8.51 10.50
C LEU A 36 18.61 7.76 11.13
N PHE A 37 17.71 7.21 10.31
CA PHE A 37 16.61 6.38 10.79
C PHE A 37 17.09 5.17 11.59
N ASN A 38 18.13 4.48 11.11
CA ASN A 38 18.66 3.31 11.81
C ASN A 38 19.34 3.70 13.14
N VAL A 39 20.08 4.82 13.15
CA VAL A 39 20.70 5.34 14.39
C VAL A 39 19.64 5.68 15.42
N PHE A 40 18.59 6.42 15.05
CA PHE A 40 17.51 6.71 15.99
C PHE A 40 16.75 5.44 16.41
N ALA A 41 16.51 4.49 15.51
CA ALA A 41 15.85 3.23 15.86
C ALA A 41 16.64 2.40 16.90
N GLU A 42 17.96 2.51 16.90
CA GLU A 42 18.85 1.78 17.80
C GLU A 42 19.09 2.54 19.12
N TYR A 43 19.37 3.84 19.04
CA TYR A 43 19.86 4.64 20.17
C TYR A 43 18.82 5.63 20.75
N ASP A 44 17.77 5.98 20.02
CA ASP A 44 16.74 6.94 20.46
C ASP A 44 15.35 6.55 19.93
N LYS A 45 14.80 5.45 20.48
CA LYS A 45 13.48 4.92 20.08
C LYS A 45 12.33 5.89 20.38
N ASN A 46 12.55 6.88 21.23
CA ASN A 46 11.54 7.88 21.61
C ASN A 46 11.63 9.18 20.80
N ASN A 47 12.49 9.20 19.78
CA ASN A 47 12.67 10.36 18.92
C ASN A 47 11.34 10.84 18.30
N LEU A 48 11.01 12.11 18.50
CA LEU A 48 9.76 12.71 18.03
C LEU A 48 9.63 12.69 16.49
N LEU A 49 10.74 12.85 15.76
CA LEU A 49 10.74 12.84 14.30
C LEU A 49 10.54 11.43 13.76
N MET A 50 11.06 10.41 14.44
CA MET A 50 10.71 9.03 14.12
C MET A 50 9.23 8.77 14.35
N ARG A 51 8.67 9.16 15.50
CA ARG A 51 7.23 9.01 15.79
C ARG A 51 6.38 9.70 14.73
N GLN A 52 6.71 10.94 14.36
CA GLN A 52 6.01 11.66 13.29
C GLN A 52 6.08 10.93 11.95
N ALA A 53 7.26 10.43 11.55
CA ALA A 53 7.41 9.68 10.31
C ALA A 53 6.62 8.36 10.31
N TYR A 54 6.46 7.70 11.46
CA TYR A 54 5.57 6.54 11.59
C TYR A 54 4.10 6.94 11.50
N ASN A 55 3.69 7.98 12.21
CA ASN A 55 2.31 8.48 12.18
C ASN A 55 1.88 8.87 10.77
N GLU A 56 2.68 9.65 10.05
CA GLU A 56 2.35 10.05 8.67
C GLU A 56 2.30 8.86 7.71
N VAL A 57 3.16 7.84 7.91
CA VAL A 57 3.08 6.61 7.11
C VAL A 57 1.78 5.87 7.41
N MET A 58 1.40 5.73 8.68
CA MET A 58 0.19 5.03 9.08
C MET A 58 -1.05 5.78 8.59
N GLU A 59 -1.10 7.09 8.78
CA GLU A 59 -2.22 7.93 8.33
C GLU A 59 -2.39 7.89 6.81
N GLN A 60 -1.32 8.07 6.05
CA GLN A 60 -1.39 8.10 4.58
C GLN A 60 -1.55 6.73 3.93
N GLN A 61 -0.96 5.66 4.50
CA GLN A 61 -1.05 4.32 3.91
C GLN A 61 -2.27 3.54 4.38
N MET A 62 -2.69 3.73 5.62
CA MET A 62 -3.78 2.93 6.19
C MET A 62 -5.14 3.62 6.14
N GLU A 63 -5.22 4.86 5.64
CA GLU A 63 -6.45 5.69 5.65
C GLU A 63 -7.26 5.42 6.93
N GLU A 64 -6.61 5.54 8.09
CA GLU A 64 -7.11 4.97 9.36
C GLU A 64 -8.55 5.40 9.63
N GLN A 65 -8.86 6.68 9.39
CA GLN A 65 -10.19 7.21 9.55
C GLN A 65 -11.23 6.51 8.65
N ARG A 66 -10.88 6.20 7.40
CA ARG A 66 -11.75 5.47 6.48
C ARG A 66 -11.97 4.05 6.97
N LEU A 67 -10.92 3.37 7.44
CA LEU A 67 -11.03 2.02 7.98
C LEU A 67 -11.92 1.99 9.23
N ARG A 68 -11.71 2.93 10.16
CA ARG A 68 -12.53 3.07 11.36
C ARG A 68 -14.00 3.29 11.03
N ASN A 69 -14.30 4.22 10.13
CA ASN A 69 -15.68 4.48 9.67
C ASN A 69 -16.31 3.24 9.01
N MET A 70 -15.53 2.50 8.23
CA MET A 70 -15.99 1.27 7.56
C MET A 70 -16.30 0.16 8.57
N LEU A 71 -15.44 -0.04 9.58
CA LEU A 71 -15.65 -1.01 10.65
C LEU A 71 -16.88 -0.67 11.50
N GLN A 72 -17.05 0.61 11.85
CA GLN A 72 -18.25 1.06 12.57
C GLN A 72 -19.52 0.80 11.76
N ARG A 73 -19.51 1.14 10.46
CA ARG A 73 -20.63 0.85 9.55
C ARG A 73 -20.94 -0.65 9.51
N ILE A 74 -19.93 -1.51 9.44
CA ILE A 74 -20.12 -2.98 9.44
C ILE A 74 -20.74 -3.43 10.77
N GLN A 75 -20.28 -2.90 11.91
CA GLN A 75 -20.82 -3.24 13.23
C GLN A 75 -22.30 -2.89 13.38
N GLU A 76 -22.75 -1.80 12.75
CA GLU A 76 -24.13 -1.32 12.76
C GLU A 76 -25.01 -1.97 11.67
N SER A 77 -24.44 -2.79 10.78
CA SER A 77 -25.15 -3.37 9.62
C SER A 77 -25.49 -4.85 9.83
N ASP A 78 -26.59 -5.29 9.24
CA ASP A 78 -26.90 -6.71 9.13
C ASP A 78 -25.96 -7.40 8.13
N ILE A 79 -25.20 -8.39 8.61
CA ILE A 79 -24.24 -9.13 7.79
C ILE A 79 -24.97 -10.27 7.06
N ILE A 80 -25.14 -10.11 5.75
CA ILE A 80 -25.70 -11.15 4.87
C ILE A 80 -24.56 -11.90 4.20
N ILE A 81 -24.40 -13.19 4.54
CA ILE A 81 -23.40 -14.07 3.91
C ILE A 81 -24.10 -14.92 2.85
N GLN A 82 -23.64 -14.82 1.60
CA GLN A 82 -24.13 -15.62 0.48
C GLN A 82 -22.98 -16.32 -0.23
N VAL A 83 -23.20 -17.58 -0.60
CA VAL A 83 -22.25 -18.38 -1.37
C VAL A 83 -22.84 -18.57 -2.77
N PRO A 84 -22.43 -17.74 -3.75
CA PRO A 84 -22.95 -17.86 -5.10
C PRO A 84 -22.45 -19.16 -5.74
N SER A 85 -23.32 -19.86 -6.46
CA SER A 85 -22.99 -21.12 -7.15
C SER A 85 -22.14 -20.93 -8.41
N ARG A 86 -22.01 -19.68 -8.87
CA ARG A 86 -21.23 -19.27 -10.06
C ARG A 86 -20.44 -18.01 -9.75
N LEU A 87 -19.41 -17.74 -10.55
CA LEU A 87 -18.65 -16.50 -10.45
C LEU A 87 -19.57 -15.30 -10.72
N THR A 88 -19.58 -14.32 -9.83
CA THR A 88 -20.32 -13.08 -10.05
C THR A 88 -19.51 -12.13 -10.94
N PRO A 89 -20.15 -11.20 -11.69
CA PRO A 89 -19.42 -10.18 -12.46
C PRO A 89 -18.39 -9.41 -11.62
N PHE A 90 -18.68 -9.18 -10.34
CA PHE A 90 -17.77 -8.50 -9.41
C PHE A 90 -16.55 -9.37 -9.01
N CYS A 91 -16.74 -10.69 -8.87
CA CYS A 91 -15.65 -11.63 -8.55
C CYS A 91 -14.78 -11.96 -9.77
N PHE A 92 -15.32 -11.83 -10.99
CA PHE A 92 -14.66 -12.26 -12.21
C PHE A 92 -13.24 -11.67 -12.41
N PRO A 93 -13.00 -10.34 -12.28
CA PRO A 93 -11.66 -9.78 -12.43
C PRO A 93 -10.65 -10.36 -11.42
N LEU A 94 -11.07 -10.54 -10.17
CA LEU A 94 -10.25 -11.14 -9.12
C LEU A 94 -9.85 -12.58 -9.46
N LYS A 95 -10.80 -13.35 -10.02
CA LYS A 95 -10.52 -14.73 -10.45
C LYS A 95 -9.54 -14.76 -11.63
N VAL A 96 -9.68 -13.85 -12.59
CA VAL A 96 -8.76 -13.75 -13.73
C VAL A 96 -7.35 -13.41 -13.27
N ASP A 97 -7.19 -12.48 -12.33
CA ASP A 97 -5.87 -12.12 -11.80
C ASP A 97 -5.20 -13.28 -11.05
N SER A 98 -5.96 -14.04 -10.25
CA SER A 98 -5.45 -15.28 -9.62
C SER A 98 -4.98 -16.33 -10.64
N LEU A 99 -5.55 -16.35 -11.86
CA LEU A 99 -5.14 -17.27 -12.91
C LEU A 99 -3.85 -16.86 -13.61
N ARG A 100 -3.44 -15.59 -13.53
CA ARG A 100 -2.14 -15.13 -14.05
C ARG A 100 -0.97 -15.71 -13.28
N GLU A 101 -1.14 -15.90 -11.99
CA GLU A 101 -0.09 -16.42 -11.09
C GLU A 101 0.15 -17.92 -11.29
N ASN A 102 -0.79 -18.63 -11.92
CA ASN A 102 -0.68 -20.05 -12.19
C ASN A 102 -0.05 -20.30 -13.57
N MET A 103 1.15 -20.85 -13.59
CA MET A 103 1.83 -21.27 -14.82
C MET A 103 0.99 -22.33 -15.54
N SER A 104 0.48 -21.99 -16.72
CA SER A 104 -0.30 -22.87 -17.60
C SER A 104 0.23 -22.76 -19.02
N SER A 105 0.11 -23.85 -19.79
CA SER A 105 0.41 -23.87 -21.23
C SER A 105 -0.66 -23.18 -22.08
N GLU A 106 -1.84 -22.94 -21.50
CA GLU A 106 -2.94 -22.23 -22.15
C GLU A 106 -2.79 -20.71 -21.96
N LYS A 107 -2.96 -19.94 -23.04
CA LYS A 107 -2.95 -18.48 -22.97
C LYS A 107 -4.09 -18.00 -22.08
N LEU A 108 -3.79 -17.02 -21.21
CA LEU A 108 -4.77 -16.44 -20.30
C LEU A 108 -6.02 -15.92 -21.03
N GLU A 109 -5.84 -15.30 -22.19
CA GLU A 109 -6.93 -14.76 -23.01
C GLU A 109 -7.96 -15.81 -23.42
N ASP A 110 -7.50 -17.00 -23.83
CA ASP A 110 -8.37 -18.11 -24.23
C ASP A 110 -9.18 -18.64 -23.02
N ARG A 111 -8.56 -18.66 -21.83
CA ARG A 111 -9.22 -19.03 -20.57
C ARG A 111 -10.29 -18.01 -20.17
N VAL A 112 -9.97 -16.72 -20.26
CA VAL A 112 -10.90 -15.61 -19.97
C VAL A 112 -12.11 -15.69 -20.89
N ARG A 113 -11.90 -15.88 -22.20
CA ARG A 113 -12.98 -15.98 -23.18
C ARG A 113 -13.90 -17.19 -22.92
N ARG A 114 -13.33 -18.35 -22.55
CA ARG A 114 -14.12 -19.53 -22.14
C ARG A 114 -14.97 -19.25 -20.90
N MET A 115 -14.42 -18.60 -19.89
CA MET A 115 -15.15 -18.27 -18.66
C MET A 115 -16.26 -17.23 -18.92
N GLN A 116 -16.04 -16.26 -19.81
CA GLN A 116 -17.09 -15.32 -20.27
C GLN A 116 -18.24 -16.06 -20.96
N MET A 117 -17.95 -16.97 -21.89
CA MET A 117 -18.99 -17.77 -22.55
C MET A 117 -19.79 -18.65 -21.57
N GLN A 118 -19.18 -19.11 -20.47
CA GLN A 118 -19.88 -19.86 -19.41
C GLN A 118 -20.80 -18.96 -18.56
N LEU A 119 -20.51 -17.66 -18.48
CA LEU A 119 -21.33 -16.67 -17.79
C LEU A 119 -22.50 -16.19 -18.65
N GLU A 120 -22.32 -16.10 -19.98
CA GLU A 120 -23.33 -15.61 -20.94
C GLU A 120 -24.35 -16.66 -21.37
N LYS A 121 -24.08 -17.97 -21.17
CA LYS A 121 -25.01 -19.06 -21.54
C LYS A 121 -26.19 -19.23 -20.57
N VAL A 122 -26.83 -18.13 -20.17
CA VAL A 122 -28.08 -18.12 -19.39
C VAL A 122 -29.21 -17.60 -20.26
#